data_AF-A0A958ZUZ6-F1
#
_entry.id   AF-A0A958ZUZ6-F1
#
_cell.length_a   1.000
_cell.length_b   1.000
_cell.length_c   1.000
_cell.angle_alpha   90.00
_cell.angle_beta   90.00
_cell.angle_gamma   90.00
#
_symmetry.space_group_name_H-M   'P 1'
#
loop_
_entity.id
_entity.type
_entity.pdbx_description
1 polymer ?
#
loop_
_entity_poly.entity_id
_entity_poly.type
_entity_poly.pdbx_seq_one_letter_code
_entity_poly.pdbx_strand_id
1 'polypeptide(L)'
;MTEDNVIYTNGRDVTITDSVFEVGKMKYRLNGITKYGFSVLKPERLPSLLLLVLSVLLMISGFLNTFPNPDGLYQSFKEGGHYGANLIAIWGGGFLAVVAILLLVIMRERYSVRISTAEGEKDAVVS
;
A
#
# COMPACT_ATOMS: atom_id res chain seq x y z
N MET A 1 -39.39 14.38 14.98
CA MET A 1 -38.32 13.65 14.28
C MET A 1 -37.26 14.69 14.00
N THR A 2 -36.14 14.66 14.72
CA THR A 2 -35.00 15.54 14.45
C THR A 2 -34.34 15.07 13.16
N GLU A 3 -34.19 15.97 12.19
CA GLU A 3 -33.43 15.69 10.97
C GLU A 3 -31.98 15.39 11.37
N ASP A 4 -31.53 14.18 11.04
CA ASP A 4 -30.13 13.79 11.23
C ASP A 4 -29.26 14.67 10.33
N ASN A 5 -28.41 15.48 10.94
CA ASN A 5 -27.56 16.38 10.17
C ASN A 5 -26.44 15.57 9.52
N VAL A 6 -26.23 15.76 8.21
CA VAL A 6 -25.19 15.06 7.46
C VAL A 6 -23.87 15.76 7.72
N ILE A 7 -23.06 15.18 8.61
CA ILE A 7 -21.74 15.71 8.97
C ILE A 7 -20.77 15.52 7.81
N TYR A 8 -20.82 14.37 7.15
CA TYR A 8 -19.90 14.03 6.08
C TYR A 8 -20.51 13.03 5.10
N THR A 9 -20.26 13.23 3.82
CA THR A 9 -20.50 12.24 2.79
C THR A 9 -19.36 12.26 1.78
N ASN A 10 -18.88 11.09 1.35
CA ASN A 10 -17.94 11.00 0.23
C ASN A 10 -18.66 10.97 -1.14
N GLY A 11 -20.01 11.00 -1.14
CA GLY A 11 -20.84 11.01 -2.35
C GLY A 11 -20.99 9.65 -3.06
N ARG A 12 -20.30 8.60 -2.60
CA ARG A 12 -20.44 7.23 -3.12
C ARG A 12 -20.81 6.22 -2.07
N ASP A 13 -19.95 6.02 -1.08
CA ASP A 13 -20.04 4.83 -0.22
C ASP A 13 -20.06 5.15 1.27
N VAL A 14 -19.64 6.34 1.69
CA VAL A 14 -19.55 6.67 3.12
C VAL A 14 -20.42 7.87 3.42
N THR A 15 -21.38 7.70 4.32
CA THR A 15 -22.22 8.78 4.85
C THR A 15 -22.22 8.70 6.37
N ILE A 16 -21.93 9.82 7.02
CA ILE A 16 -21.91 9.94 8.47
C ILE A 16 -22.92 11.01 8.86
N THR A 17 -23.88 10.61 9.68
CA THR A 17 -24.80 11.49 10.37
C THR A 17 -24.52 11.49 11.87
N ASP A 18 -25.20 12.36 12.60
CA ASP A 18 -25.11 12.46 14.06
C ASP A 18 -25.40 11.13 14.79
N SER A 19 -26.15 10.21 14.16
CA SER A 19 -26.63 8.97 14.76
C SER A 19 -26.25 7.71 14.00
N VAL A 20 -25.82 7.82 12.73
CA VAL A 20 -25.56 6.66 11.86
C VAL A 20 -24.26 6.84 11.08
N PHE A 21 -23.45 5.79 11.10
CA PHE A 21 -22.32 5.62 10.20
C PHE A 21 -22.68 4.58 9.13
N GLU A 22 -22.80 5.02 7.89
CA GLU A 22 -23.13 4.19 6.74
C GLU A 22 -21.91 4.01 5.84
N VAL A 23 -21.54 2.75 5.59
CA VAL A 23 -20.47 2.35 4.65
C VAL A 23 -21.02 1.31 3.70
N GLY A 24 -21.18 1.68 2.43
CA GLY A 24 -21.75 0.85 1.40
C GLY A 24 -23.16 0.40 1.77
N LYS A 25 -23.31 -0.86 2.20
CA LYS A 25 -24.59 -1.43 2.67
C LYS A 25 -24.66 -1.63 4.19
N MET A 26 -23.58 -1.35 4.92
CA MET A 26 -23.53 -1.53 6.36
C MET A 26 -23.89 -0.23 7.08
N LYS A 27 -24.80 -0.33 8.06
CA LYS A 27 -25.22 0.79 8.92
C LYS A 27 -24.84 0.49 10.36
N TYR A 28 -24.04 1.36 10.96
CA TYR A 28 -23.67 1.30 12.36
C TYR A 28 -24.41 2.43 13.10
N ARG A 29 -25.23 2.07 14.09
CA ARG A 29 -25.86 3.06 14.97
C ARG A 29 -24.86 3.55 15.99
N LEU A 30 -24.69 4.86 16.05
CA LEU A 30 -23.77 5.52 16.95
C LEU A 30 -24.57 6.09 18.13
N ASN A 31 -24.85 5.26 19.13
CA ASN A 31 -25.54 5.73 20.33
C ASN A 31 -24.53 6.43 21.27
N GLY A 32 -24.76 7.71 21.59
CA GLY A 32 -24.01 8.42 22.64
C GLY A 32 -22.65 8.97 22.23
N ILE A 33 -22.50 9.48 21.00
CA ILE A 33 -21.26 10.15 20.59
C ILE A 33 -21.12 11.50 21.31
N THR A 34 -20.03 11.68 22.06
CA THR A 34 -19.66 12.96 22.69
C THR A 34 -18.64 13.74 21.87
N LYS A 35 -17.79 13.07 21.09
CA LYS A 35 -16.84 13.65 20.12
C LYS A 35 -16.61 12.70 18.95
N TYR A 36 -16.58 13.23 17.73
CA TYR A 36 -16.17 12.49 16.52
C TYR A 36 -14.85 13.07 15.98
N GLY A 37 -13.99 12.20 15.45
CA GLY A 37 -12.71 12.60 14.87
C GLY A 37 -12.38 11.75 13.65
N PHE A 38 -12.15 12.39 12.51
CA PHE A 38 -11.70 11.70 11.30
C PHE A 38 -10.19 11.47 11.38
N SER A 39 -9.76 10.22 11.31
CA SER A 39 -8.35 9.88 11.12
C SER A 39 -8.20 9.14 9.81
N VAL A 40 -7.64 9.80 8.81
CA VAL A 40 -7.29 9.13 7.55
C VAL A 40 -6.03 8.30 7.82
N LEU A 41 -6.21 6.99 7.96
CA LEU A 41 -5.11 6.03 8.02
C LEU A 41 -4.40 6.04 6.66
N LYS A 42 -3.30 6.81 6.56
CA LYS A 42 -2.50 6.84 5.34
C LYS A 42 -2.00 5.43 5.04
N PRO A 43 -2.21 4.90 3.82
CA PRO A 43 -1.66 3.61 3.47
C PRO A 43 -0.13 3.66 3.64
N GLU A 44 0.43 2.69 4.35
CA GLU A 44 1.88 2.60 4.54
C GLU A 44 2.54 2.21 3.21
N ARG A 45 2.90 3.20 2.39
CA ARG A 45 3.60 3.00 1.10
C ARG A 45 5.08 2.65 1.28
N LEU A 46 5.58 2.63 2.53
CA LEU A 46 6.99 2.41 2.87
C LEU A 46 7.56 1.10 2.30
N PRO A 47 6.91 -0.07 2.43
CA PRO A 47 7.49 -1.32 1.95
C PRO A 47 7.70 -1.31 0.43
N SER A 48 6.72 -0.81 -0.33
CA SER A 48 6.81 -0.74 -1.79
C SER A 48 7.85 0.28 -2.26
N LEU A 49 7.99 1.41 -1.56
CA LEU A 49 9.02 2.42 -1.83
C LEU A 49 10.43 1.87 -1.60
N LEU A 50 10.65 1.15 -0.50
CA LEU A 50 11.93 0.51 -0.21
C LEU A 50 12.30 -0.53 -1.28
N LEU A 51 11.32 -1.34 -1.69
CA LEU A 51 11.50 -2.35 -2.73
C LEU A 51 11.84 -1.71 -4.09
N LEU A 52 11.22 -0.57 -4.40
CA LEU A 52 11.53 0.21 -5.60
C LEU A 52 12.96 0.78 -5.54
N VAL A 53 13.37 1.38 -4.42
CA VAL A 53 14.75 1.88 -4.24
C VAL A 53 15.76 0.74 -4.39
N LEU A 54 15.51 -0.41 -3.77
CA LEU A 54 16.37 -1.58 -3.88
C LEU A 54 16.49 -2.07 -5.34
N SER A 55 15.38 -2.10 -6.06
CA SER A 55 15.36 -2.51 -7.48
C SER A 55 16.22 -1.59 -8.36
N VAL A 56 16.17 -0.28 -8.12
CA VAL A 56 16.96 0.73 -8.82
C VAL A 56 18.45 0.57 -8.50
N LEU A 57 18.79 0.39 -7.22
CA LEU A 57 20.18 0.15 -6.81
C LEU A 57 20.76 -1.13 -7.43
N LEU A 58 19.95 -2.19 -7.51
CA LEU A 58 20.33 -3.45 -8.15
C LEU A 58 20.60 -3.25 -9.65
N MET A 59 19.71 -2.53 -10.36
CA MET A 59 19.88 -2.20 -11.78
C MET A 59 21.13 -1.35 -12.03
N ILE A 60 21.35 -0.31 -11.22
CA ILE A 60 22.54 0.55 -11.33
C ILE A 60 23.80 -0.29 -11.09
N SER A 61 23.79 -1.17 -10.10
CA SER A 61 24.93 -2.06 -9.82
C SER A 61 25.22 -3.01 -10.99
N GLY A 62 24.18 -3.63 -11.56
CA GLY A 62 24.32 -4.44 -12.77
C GLY A 62 24.83 -3.64 -13.96
N PHE A 63 24.34 -2.41 -14.16
CA PHE A 63 24.75 -1.53 -15.25
C PHE A 63 26.21 -1.08 -15.14
N LEU A 64 26.66 -0.73 -13.93
CA LEU A 64 28.04 -0.35 -13.64
C LEU A 64 29.00 -1.54 -13.65
N ASN A 65 28.51 -2.76 -13.86
CA ASN A 65 29.28 -3.99 -13.78
C ASN A 65 30.06 -4.11 -12.46
N THR A 66 29.48 -3.65 -11.35
CA THR A 66 30.15 -3.69 -10.03
C THR A 66 30.33 -5.10 -9.50
N PHE A 67 29.61 -6.08 -10.04
CA PHE A 67 29.84 -7.48 -9.70
C PHE A 67 31.04 -8.01 -10.52
N PRO A 68 32.15 -8.40 -9.86
CA PRO A 68 33.29 -8.98 -10.56
C PRO A 68 32.83 -10.26 -11.25
N ASN A 69 33.19 -10.41 -12.52
CA ASN A 69 32.98 -11.62 -13.31
C ASN A 69 34.32 -12.37 -13.42
N PRO A 70 34.84 -13.01 -12.35
CA PRO A 70 36.17 -13.64 -12.39
C PRO A 70 36.23 -14.77 -13.42
N ASP A 71 35.09 -15.43 -13.71
CA ASP A 71 34.90 -16.44 -14.76
C ASP A 71 33.46 -16.33 -15.31
N GLY A 72 32.98 -15.14 -15.68
CA GLY A 72 31.55 -14.78 -15.84
C GLY A 72 30.58 -15.91 -16.24
N LEU A 73 29.85 -16.49 -15.27
CA LEU A 73 28.93 -17.60 -15.55
C LEU A 73 29.55 -18.74 -16.40
N TYR A 74 30.80 -19.11 -16.13
CA TYR A 74 31.61 -19.97 -17.01
C TYR A 74 31.05 -21.36 -17.30
N GLN A 75 30.09 -21.81 -16.50
CA GLN A 75 29.34 -23.05 -16.72
C GLN A 75 27.89 -22.81 -17.13
N SER A 76 27.35 -21.61 -16.92
CA SER A 76 25.91 -21.43 -16.73
C SER A 76 25.09 -21.79 -17.94
N PHE A 77 25.73 -21.86 -19.09
CA PHE A 77 25.17 -22.57 -20.22
C PHE A 77 26.27 -23.15 -21.12
N LYS A 78 27.03 -24.14 -20.64
CA LYS A 78 27.61 -25.12 -21.58
C LYS A 78 26.53 -25.96 -22.28
N GLU A 79 25.26 -25.68 -21.98
CA GLU A 79 24.04 -26.06 -22.72
C GLU A 79 23.28 -24.85 -23.38
N GLY A 80 23.90 -23.68 -23.64
CA GLY A 80 23.37 -22.58 -24.50
C GLY A 80 23.05 -21.15 -23.95
N GLY A 81 24.06 -20.30 -23.60
CA GLY A 81 23.86 -18.86 -23.27
C GLY A 81 24.81 -18.15 -22.25
N HIS A 82 25.43 -17.02 -22.61
CA HIS A 82 26.28 -16.23 -21.68
C HIS A 82 25.48 -15.29 -20.76
N TYR A 83 24.87 -15.90 -19.76
CA TYR A 83 24.27 -15.41 -18.52
C TYR A 83 25.00 -14.42 -17.61
N GLY A 84 25.80 -13.43 -18.02
CA GLY A 84 26.52 -12.51 -17.10
C GLY A 84 25.81 -12.14 -15.76
N ALA A 85 26.50 -12.14 -14.60
CA ALA A 85 25.88 -11.87 -13.29
C ALA A 85 25.26 -10.45 -13.24
N ASN A 86 25.90 -9.53 -13.96
CA ASN A 86 25.41 -8.19 -14.23
C ASN A 86 24.10 -8.18 -15.04
N LEU A 87 23.97 -9.06 -16.04
CA LEU A 87 22.74 -9.19 -16.84
C LEU A 87 21.59 -9.71 -15.98
N ILE A 88 21.85 -10.68 -15.10
CA ILE A 88 20.86 -11.18 -14.13
C ILE A 88 20.46 -10.08 -13.15
N ALA A 89 21.41 -9.27 -12.67
CA ALA A 89 21.12 -8.14 -11.80
C ALA A 89 20.23 -7.08 -12.49
N ILE A 90 20.46 -6.81 -13.77
CA ILE A 90 19.64 -5.86 -14.55
C ILE A 90 18.22 -6.41 -14.74
N TRP A 91 18.06 -7.66 -15.19
CA TRP A 91 16.74 -8.27 -15.40
C TRP A 91 15.98 -8.49 -14.10
N GLY A 92 16.67 -8.97 -13.07
CA GLY A 92 16.11 -9.16 -11.73
C GLY A 92 15.67 -7.84 -11.12
N GLY A 93 16.47 -6.78 -11.26
CA GLY A 93 16.12 -5.43 -10.81
C GLY A 93 14.91 -4.88 -11.56
N GLY A 94 14.88 -5.04 -12.89
CA GLY A 94 13.74 -4.63 -13.72
C GLY A 94 12.45 -5.35 -13.33
N PHE A 95 12.49 -6.67 -13.12
CA PHE A 95 11.34 -7.44 -12.65
C PHE A 95 10.86 -6.97 -11.27
N LEU A 96 11.80 -6.77 -10.33
CA LEU A 96 11.48 -6.30 -8.98
C LEU A 96 10.84 -4.89 -9.01
N ALA A 97 11.31 -4.01 -9.89
CA ALA A 97 10.76 -2.67 -10.08
C ALA A 97 9.31 -2.72 -10.57
N VAL A 98 9.00 -3.60 -11.53
CA VAL A 98 7.62 -3.80 -12.03
C VAL A 98 6.71 -4.27 -10.90
N VAL A 99 7.16 -5.23 -10.09
CA VAL A 99 6.40 -5.71 -8.92
C VAL A 99 6.18 -4.58 -7.90
N ALA A 100 7.20 -3.76 -7.62
CA ALA A 100 7.09 -2.62 -6.72
C ALA A 100 6.03 -1.61 -7.21
N ILE A 101 6.04 -1.30 -8.50
CA ILE A 101 5.07 -0.39 -9.13
C ILE A 101 3.67 -0.97 -9.05
N LEU A 102 3.50 -2.27 -9.34
CA LEU A 102 2.21 -2.95 -9.22
C LEU A 102 1.68 -2.87 -7.78
N LEU A 103 2.53 -3.11 -6.78
CA LEU A 103 2.14 -2.97 -5.37
C LEU A 103 1.72 -1.53 -5.04
N LEU A 104 2.44 -0.52 -5.52
CA LEU A 104 2.05 0.88 -5.33
C LEU A 104 0.69 1.22 -5.96
N VAL A 105 0.39 0.65 -7.13
CA VAL A 105 -0.89 0.85 -7.83
C VAL A 105 -2.02 0.10 -7.13
N ILE A 106 -1.77 -1.10 -6.62
CA ILE A 106 -2.77 -1.94 -5.92
C ILE A 106 -3.08 -1.40 -4.52
N MET A 107 -2.10 -0.78 -3.84
CA MET A 107 -2.29 -0.18 -2.52
C MET A 107 -3.18 1.06 -2.61
N ARG A 108 -4.50 0.81 -2.61
CA ARG A 108 -5.53 1.84 -2.46
C ARG A 108 -5.48 2.45 -1.05
N GLU A 109 -5.86 3.71 -0.97
CA GLU A 109 -6.08 4.40 0.30
C GLU A 109 -7.17 3.68 1.09
N ARG A 110 -6.88 3.32 2.34
CA ARG A 110 -7.86 2.72 3.26
C ARG A 110 -8.28 3.80 4.25
N TYR A 111 -9.58 3.99 4.44
CA TYR A 111 -10.11 5.03 5.33
C TYR A 111 -10.60 4.38 6.63
N SER A 112 -9.86 4.49 7.73
CA SER A 112 -10.40 4.13 9.04
C SER A 112 -11.28 5.23 9.60
N VAL A 113 -12.36 4.87 10.30
CA VAL A 113 -13.14 5.85 11.06
C VAL A 113 -12.95 5.55 12.54
N ARG A 114 -12.31 6.49 13.25
CA ARG A 114 -12.08 6.38 14.69
C ARG A 114 -13.29 6.92 15.43
N ILE A 115 -14.02 6.04 16.11
CA ILE A 115 -15.23 6.42 16.87
C ILE A 115 -14.91 6.27 18.35
N SER A 116 -14.77 7.40 19.05
CA SER A 116 -14.61 7.42 20.50
C SER A 116 -16.00 7.49 21.15
N THR A 117 -16.38 6.47 21.91
CA THR A 117 -17.66 6.41 22.64
C THR A 117 -17.44 6.67 24.13
N ALA A 118 -18.50 7.05 24.85
CA ALA A 118 -18.44 7.28 26.31
C ALA A 118 -18.05 6.02 27.12
N GLU A 119 -18.12 4.83 26.51
CA GLU A 119 -17.70 3.55 27.10
C GLU A 119 -16.25 3.15 26.77
N GLY A 120 -15.54 3.93 25.94
CA GLY A 120 -14.17 3.67 25.52
C GLY A 120 -13.92 3.96 24.03
N GLU A 121 -12.64 4.13 23.66
CA GLU A 121 -12.22 4.27 22.25
C GLU A 121 -12.32 2.91 21.54
N LYS A 122 -13.08 2.83 20.45
CA LYS A 122 -13.10 1.66 19.56
C LYS A 122 -12.70 2.09 18.16
N ASP A 123 -11.55 1.60 17.70
CA ASP A 123 -11.09 1.79 16.34
C ASP A 123 -11.81 0.82 15.41
N ALA A 124 -12.85 1.30 14.73
CA ALA A 124 -13.51 0.55 13.67
C ALA A 124 -12.76 0.78 12.35
N VAL A 125 -11.92 -0.18 11.97
CA VAL A 125 -11.26 -0.15 10.66
C VAL A 125 -12.28 -0.49 9.59
N VAL A 126 -12.51 0.45 8.68
CA VAL A 126 -13.32 0.25 7.48
C VAL A 126 -12.35 0.13 6.31
N SER A 127 -12.33 -1.03 5.67
CA SER A 127 -11.46 -1.31 4.52
C SER A 127 -12.15 -1.08 3.20
#